data_AF-A0A4P2PTY5-F1
#
_entry.id   AF-A0A4P2PTY5-F1
#
_cell.length_a   1.000
_cell.length_b   1.000
_cell.length_c   1.000
_cell.angle_alpha   90.00
_cell.angle_beta   90.00
_cell.angle_gamma   90.00
#
_symmetry.space_group_name_H-M   'P 1'
#
loop_
_entity.id
_entity.type
_entity.pdbx_description
1 polymer ?
#
loop_
_entity_poly.entity_id
_entity_poly.type
_entity_poly.pdbx_seq_one_letter_code
_entity_poly.pdbx_strand_id
1 'polypeptide(L)'
;MNAPVESVVLCEGYHDRAFWAGWLTERLGWTDARPRREDGTYETVRDPFGKPVIRGDFAYRAPSGRFLRVRPCHGDSQVLTFMRIRLRERTTNGLRRLVVNLDVDIDATEPNSTPRREAAIQDAVERIVAQEAPGWSRTPDGDLSLDGGATLVSLVLWSTTDPPTPELPPQQTLERLVCAALRAAHPDRAAAVGAWLAARRDPPPATPKEHAWSHMAGWYAAHGCDDFYHAVWRAPAVAAELEARLRASGALRAAAALDG
;
A
#
# COMPACT_ATOMS: atom_id res chain seq x y z
N MET A 1 -21.18 21.89 13.32
CA MET A 1 -20.62 20.52 13.19
C MET A 1 -20.00 20.43 11.81
N ASN A 2 -18.75 19.99 11.70
CA ASN A 2 -18.12 19.80 10.39
C ASN A 2 -18.85 18.69 9.64
N ALA A 3 -19.02 18.84 8.32
CA ALA A 3 -19.59 17.79 7.49
C ALA A 3 -18.75 16.50 7.59
N PRO A 4 -19.37 15.30 7.57
CA PRO A 4 -18.65 14.04 7.65
C PRO A 4 -17.71 13.90 6.44
N VAL A 5 -16.47 13.49 6.70
CA VAL A 5 -15.45 13.24 5.68
C VAL A 5 -14.67 11.96 6.00
N GLU A 6 -14.21 11.25 4.98
CA GLU A 6 -13.28 10.12 5.13
C GLU A 6 -12.05 10.24 4.22
N SER A 7 -11.01 9.49 4.55
CA SER A 7 -9.93 9.17 3.62
C SER A 7 -10.06 7.72 3.16
N VAL A 8 -9.60 7.42 1.95
CA VAL A 8 -9.67 6.09 1.36
C VAL A 8 -8.32 5.71 0.74
N VAL A 9 -7.84 4.50 1.03
CA VAL A 9 -6.74 3.84 0.31
C VAL A 9 -7.37 2.74 -0.55
N LEU A 10 -7.15 2.81 -1.85
CA LEU A 10 -7.45 1.74 -2.79
C LEU A 10 -6.13 1.05 -3.12
N CYS A 11 -6.06 -0.25 -2.88
CA CYS A 11 -4.86 -1.06 -3.11
C CYS A 11 -5.21 -2.33 -3.88
N GLU A 12 -4.24 -2.94 -4.53
CA GLU A 12 -4.50 -4.07 -5.41
C GLU A 12 -5.03 -5.30 -4.68
N GLY A 13 -4.36 -5.74 -3.62
CA GLY A 13 -4.63 -7.03 -3.01
C GLY A 13 -4.64 -7.02 -1.50
N TYR A 14 -4.83 -8.22 -0.95
CA TYR A 14 -4.84 -8.44 0.50
C TYR A 14 -3.47 -8.25 1.14
N HIS A 15 -2.37 -8.46 0.41
CA HIS A 15 -1.00 -8.22 0.88
C HIS A 15 -0.74 -6.73 1.04
N ASP A 16 -1.11 -5.90 0.05
CA ASP A 16 -1.05 -4.44 0.15
C ASP A 16 -1.83 -3.94 1.35
N ARG A 17 -3.06 -4.42 1.50
CA ARG A 17 -3.91 -4.09 2.64
C ARG A 17 -3.24 -4.49 3.96
N ALA A 18 -2.60 -5.66 4.04
CA ALA A 18 -1.89 -6.11 5.24
C ALA A 18 -0.65 -5.26 5.53
N PHE A 19 0.10 -4.86 4.50
CA PHE A 19 1.20 -3.91 4.61
C PHE A 19 0.74 -2.55 5.14
N TRP A 20 -0.35 -2.01 4.58
CA TRP A 20 -0.99 -0.80 5.09
C TRP A 20 -1.44 -0.97 6.54
N ALA A 21 -2.07 -2.10 6.90
CA ALA A 21 -2.52 -2.36 8.27
C ALA A 21 -1.35 -2.30 9.26
N GLY A 22 -0.26 -3.02 8.96
CA GLY A 22 0.96 -2.99 9.77
C GLY A 22 1.55 -1.59 9.84
N TRP A 23 1.65 -0.89 8.72
CA TRP A 23 2.24 0.45 8.70
C TRP A 23 1.43 1.47 9.52
N LEU A 24 0.10 1.47 9.31
CA LEU A 24 -0.83 2.35 9.99
C LEU A 24 -0.79 2.15 11.51
N THR A 25 -0.85 0.89 11.95
CA THR A 25 -0.97 0.55 13.38
C THR A 25 0.36 0.58 14.12
N GLU A 26 1.43 0.07 13.51
CA GLU A 26 2.72 -0.08 14.19
C GLU A 26 3.58 1.19 14.12
N ARG A 27 3.35 2.07 13.13
CA ARG A 27 4.18 3.28 12.92
C ARG A 27 3.42 4.59 13.01
N LEU A 28 2.18 4.63 12.53
CA LEU A 28 1.41 5.87 12.42
C LEU A 28 0.39 6.05 13.56
N GLY A 29 0.31 5.10 14.50
CA GLY A 29 -0.57 5.18 15.67
C GLY A 29 -2.06 5.06 15.36
N TRP A 30 -2.42 4.58 14.16
CA TRP A 30 -3.81 4.31 13.83
C TRP A 30 -4.30 3.08 14.58
N THR A 31 -5.59 3.02 14.83
CA THR A 31 -6.25 1.86 15.46
C THR A 31 -7.22 1.24 14.47
N ASP A 32 -7.32 -0.09 14.44
CA ASP A 32 -8.41 -0.76 13.70
C ASP A 32 -9.73 -0.31 14.33
N ALA A 33 -10.59 0.27 13.50
CA ALA A 33 -11.86 0.82 13.93
C ALA A 33 -12.92 -0.25 14.19
N ARG A 34 -12.62 -1.53 13.85
CA ARG A 34 -13.51 -2.67 14.02
C ARG A 34 -13.16 -3.36 15.34
N PRO A 35 -14.04 -3.31 16.36
CA PRO A 35 -13.85 -4.06 17.59
C PRO A 35 -13.67 -5.55 17.29
N ARG A 36 -12.65 -6.17 17.90
CA ARG A 36 -12.48 -7.62 17.88
C ARG A 36 -13.35 -8.24 18.98
N ARG A 37 -14.15 -9.23 18.61
CA ARG A 37 -14.98 -10.02 19.51
C ARG A 37 -14.16 -11.13 20.19
N GLU A 38 -14.70 -11.68 21.27
CA GLU A 38 -14.10 -12.80 22.02
C GLU A 38 -13.88 -14.04 21.15
N ASP A 39 -14.77 -14.28 20.17
CA ASP A 39 -14.67 -15.38 19.21
C ASP A 39 -13.62 -15.14 18.10
N GLY A 40 -12.91 -14.00 18.16
CA GLY A 40 -11.89 -13.61 17.20
C GLY A 40 -12.43 -12.95 15.93
N THR A 41 -13.76 -12.83 15.76
CA THR A 41 -14.37 -12.10 14.64
C THR A 41 -14.39 -10.59 14.89
N TYR A 42 -14.71 -9.80 13.86
CA TYR A 42 -14.78 -8.35 13.95
C TYR A 42 -16.23 -7.85 13.92
N GLU A 43 -16.52 -6.83 14.71
CA GLU A 43 -17.78 -6.10 14.63
C GLU A 43 -17.88 -5.25 13.37
N THR A 44 -19.12 -5.03 12.93
CA THR A 44 -19.39 -4.09 11.83
C THR A 44 -19.28 -2.66 12.35
N VAL A 45 -18.28 -1.92 11.86
CA VAL A 45 -18.16 -0.48 12.09
C VAL A 45 -18.94 0.30 11.03
N ARG A 46 -19.47 1.47 11.40
CA ARG A 46 -20.06 2.42 10.46
C ARG A 46 -19.04 3.48 10.05
N ASP A 47 -19.08 3.85 8.79
CA ASP A 47 -18.32 4.98 8.26
C ASP A 47 -18.93 6.33 8.69
N PRO A 48 -18.28 7.47 8.39
CA PRO A 48 -18.78 8.79 8.78
C PRO A 48 -20.16 9.15 8.23
N PHE A 49 -20.65 8.42 7.22
CA PHE A 49 -21.95 8.61 6.59
C PHE A 49 -23.00 7.62 7.13
N GLY A 50 -22.66 6.85 8.17
CA GLY A 50 -23.54 5.87 8.79
C GLY A 50 -23.67 4.56 8.02
N LYS A 51 -22.91 4.35 6.94
CA LYS A 51 -22.97 3.10 6.16
C LYS A 51 -22.03 2.06 6.78
N PRO A 52 -22.41 0.76 6.79
CA PRO A 52 -21.55 -0.27 7.35
C PRO A 52 -20.32 -0.51 6.46
N VAL A 53 -19.16 -0.73 7.10
CA VAL A 53 -17.94 -1.18 6.43
C VAL A 53 -17.97 -2.70 6.33
N ILE A 54 -18.13 -3.23 5.12
CA ILE A 54 -18.34 -4.66 4.85
C ILE A 54 -17.56 -5.10 3.60
N ARG A 55 -17.58 -6.42 3.31
CA ARG A 55 -17.14 -7.03 2.04
C ARG A 55 -15.64 -6.86 1.71
N GLY A 56 -14.79 -7.09 2.70
CA GLY A 56 -13.33 -7.01 2.50
C GLY A 56 -12.77 -5.60 2.64
N ASP A 57 -13.58 -4.63 3.08
CA ASP A 57 -13.08 -3.32 3.50
C ASP A 57 -12.55 -3.35 4.94
N PHE A 58 -11.57 -2.49 5.19
CA PHE A 58 -10.93 -2.30 6.48
C PHE A 58 -11.08 -0.84 6.89
N ALA A 59 -11.27 -0.59 8.18
CA ALA A 59 -11.49 0.74 8.70
C ALA A 59 -10.52 1.02 9.83
N TYR A 60 -9.98 2.24 9.86
CA TYR A 60 -9.02 2.67 10.84
C TYR A 60 -9.38 4.05 11.37
N ARG A 61 -8.99 4.33 12.61
CA ARG A 61 -9.09 5.65 13.23
C ARG A 61 -7.71 6.19 13.57
N ALA A 62 -7.45 7.40 13.10
CA ALA A 62 -6.23 8.12 13.45
C ALA A 62 -6.29 8.62 14.89
N PRO A 63 -5.15 8.98 15.50
CA PRO A 63 -5.11 9.66 16.80
C PRO A 63 -5.96 10.94 16.84
N SER A 64 -6.06 11.68 15.73
CA SER A 64 -6.93 12.86 15.63
C SER A 64 -8.44 12.54 15.57
N GLY A 65 -8.82 11.26 15.53
CA GLY A 65 -10.19 10.78 15.39
C GLY A 65 -10.67 10.64 13.94
N ARG A 66 -9.83 10.97 12.95
CA ARG A 66 -10.15 10.86 11.52
C ARG A 66 -10.35 9.41 11.09
N PHE A 67 -11.23 9.22 10.10
CA PHE A 67 -11.62 7.92 9.58
C PHE A 67 -10.89 7.61 8.26
N LEU A 68 -10.33 6.41 8.18
CA LEU A 68 -9.72 5.85 6.98
C LEU A 68 -10.37 4.54 6.62
N ARG A 69 -10.66 4.37 5.33
CA ARG A 69 -10.99 3.07 4.74
C ARG A 69 -9.82 2.56 3.91
N VAL A 70 -9.43 1.31 4.09
CA VAL A 70 -8.51 0.60 3.18
C VAL A 70 -9.29 -0.49 2.46
N ARG A 71 -9.26 -0.47 1.12
CA ARG A 71 -9.97 -1.42 0.27
C ARG A 71 -8.98 -2.15 -0.65
N PRO A 72 -8.84 -3.48 -0.52
CA PRO A 72 -8.24 -4.31 -1.56
C PRO A 72 -9.21 -4.45 -2.73
N CYS A 73 -8.75 -4.19 -3.95
CA CYS A 73 -9.59 -4.09 -5.14
C CYS A 73 -9.57 -5.35 -6.02
N HIS A 74 -8.67 -6.29 -5.76
CA HIS A 74 -8.40 -7.48 -6.57
C HIS A 74 -7.78 -7.14 -7.95
N GLY A 75 -6.78 -6.25 -7.94
CA GLY A 75 -5.93 -5.88 -9.08
C GLY A 75 -6.14 -4.46 -9.63
N ASP A 76 -5.17 -4.01 -10.44
CA ASP A 76 -5.08 -2.67 -11.05
C ASP A 76 -6.36 -2.12 -11.65
N SER A 77 -6.99 -2.89 -12.54
CA SER A 77 -8.17 -2.45 -13.28
C SER A 77 -9.34 -2.13 -12.34
N GLN A 78 -9.44 -2.88 -11.24
CA GLN A 78 -10.45 -2.67 -10.22
C GLN A 78 -10.09 -1.48 -9.33
N VAL A 79 -8.80 -1.26 -9.00
CA VAL A 79 -8.35 -0.04 -8.29
C VAL A 79 -8.79 1.21 -9.07
N LEU A 80 -8.50 1.27 -10.37
CA LEU A 80 -8.88 2.42 -11.21
C LEU A 80 -10.41 2.56 -11.36
N THR A 81 -11.13 1.44 -11.41
CA THR A 81 -12.61 1.45 -11.43
C THR A 81 -13.17 2.03 -10.14
N PHE A 82 -12.68 1.59 -8.97
CA PHE A 82 -13.12 2.12 -7.68
C PHE A 82 -12.67 3.55 -7.45
N MET A 83 -11.51 3.96 -7.96
CA MET A 83 -11.06 5.35 -7.93
C MET A 83 -12.09 6.25 -8.59
N ARG A 84 -12.53 5.91 -9.81
CA ARG A 84 -13.57 6.65 -10.53
C ARG A 84 -14.88 6.74 -9.74
N ILE A 85 -15.31 5.63 -9.14
CA ILE A 85 -16.53 5.60 -8.31
C ILE A 85 -16.39 6.55 -7.12
N ARG A 86 -15.29 6.46 -6.36
CA ARG A 86 -15.06 7.31 -5.18
C ARG A 86 -14.96 8.79 -5.56
N LEU A 87 -14.31 9.10 -6.68
CA LEU A 87 -14.26 10.47 -7.18
C LEU A 87 -15.66 11.00 -7.52
N ARG A 88 -16.55 10.23 -8.15
CA ARG A 88 -17.94 10.68 -8.38
C ARG A 88 -18.71 10.90 -7.09
N GLU A 89 -18.60 9.94 -6.17
CA GLU A 89 -19.31 9.96 -4.89
C GLU A 89 -18.86 11.09 -3.97
N ARG A 90 -17.67 11.68 -4.17
CA ARG A 90 -17.12 12.74 -3.31
C ARG A 90 -18.03 13.96 -3.12
N THR A 91 -18.89 14.22 -4.11
CA THR A 91 -19.87 15.33 -4.09
C THR A 91 -21.03 15.09 -3.10
N THR A 92 -21.26 13.83 -2.72
CA THR A 92 -22.33 13.42 -1.79
C THR A 92 -21.79 12.85 -0.48
N ASN A 93 -20.63 12.16 -0.53
CA ASN A 93 -19.93 11.62 0.62
C ASN A 93 -18.54 12.27 0.65
N GLY A 94 -18.33 13.24 1.55
CA GLY A 94 -17.10 14.02 1.62
C GLY A 94 -15.83 13.15 1.60
N LEU A 95 -14.98 13.36 0.61
CA LEU A 95 -13.73 12.63 0.45
C LEU A 95 -12.57 13.60 0.72
N ARG A 96 -11.86 13.41 1.82
CA ARG A 96 -10.71 14.28 2.14
C ARG A 96 -9.48 13.88 1.32
N ARG A 97 -9.19 12.58 1.29
CA ARG A 97 -8.03 12.04 0.57
C ARG A 97 -8.32 10.69 -0.05
N LEU A 98 -7.85 10.49 -1.27
CA LEU A 98 -7.85 9.21 -1.98
C LEU A 98 -6.41 8.83 -2.29
N VAL A 99 -5.94 7.75 -1.70
CA VAL A 99 -4.65 7.14 -2.06
C VAL A 99 -4.94 6.02 -3.06
N VAL A 100 -4.33 6.12 -4.24
CA VAL A 100 -4.32 5.08 -5.27
C VAL A 100 -2.99 4.36 -5.14
N ASN A 101 -3.01 3.09 -4.76
CA ASN A 101 -1.81 2.30 -4.53
C ASN A 101 -1.75 1.09 -5.47
N LEU A 102 -0.66 1.01 -6.23
CA LEU A 102 -0.42 0.03 -7.29
C LEU A 102 1.04 -0.45 -7.25
N ASP A 103 1.29 -1.67 -7.69
CA ASP A 103 2.59 -2.17 -8.12
C ASP A 103 2.98 -1.52 -9.45
N VAL A 104 4.29 -1.44 -9.73
CA VAL A 104 4.75 -1.00 -11.05
C VAL A 104 4.65 -2.15 -12.05
N ASP A 105 4.83 -3.39 -11.60
CA ASP A 105 4.69 -4.62 -12.39
C ASP A 105 5.60 -4.68 -13.62
N ILE A 106 6.85 -4.25 -13.44
CA ILE A 106 7.87 -4.38 -14.46
C ILE A 106 9.17 -4.94 -13.89
N ASP A 107 9.93 -5.64 -14.72
CA ASP A 107 11.22 -6.20 -14.33
C ASP A 107 12.24 -5.07 -14.10
N ALA A 108 12.85 -5.08 -12.91
CA ALA A 108 13.89 -4.14 -12.50
C ALA A 108 15.21 -4.34 -13.25
N THR A 109 15.38 -5.46 -13.95
CA THR A 109 16.57 -5.74 -14.78
C THR A 109 16.59 -4.98 -16.09
N GLU A 110 15.46 -4.41 -16.53
CA GLU A 110 15.37 -3.64 -17.76
C GLU A 110 15.62 -2.14 -17.49
N PRO A 111 16.75 -1.56 -17.95
CA PRO A 111 17.02 -0.14 -17.76
C PRO A 111 15.94 0.72 -18.44
N ASN A 112 15.40 1.71 -17.72
CA ASN A 112 14.32 2.62 -18.15
C ASN A 112 12.89 2.03 -18.17
N SER A 113 12.69 0.76 -17.86
CA SER A 113 11.36 0.14 -17.84
C SER A 113 10.49 0.74 -16.72
N THR A 114 11.06 0.90 -15.53
CA THR A 114 10.40 1.37 -14.31
C THR A 114 9.89 2.81 -14.45
N PRO A 115 10.72 3.84 -14.77
CA PRO A 115 10.23 5.22 -14.88
C PRO A 115 9.15 5.39 -15.97
N ARG A 116 9.29 4.68 -17.10
CA ARG A 116 8.29 4.71 -18.17
C ARG A 116 6.95 4.14 -17.72
N ARG A 117 6.98 3.04 -16.96
CA ARG A 117 5.77 2.40 -16.42
C ARG A 117 5.12 3.26 -15.34
N GLU A 118 5.91 3.82 -14.42
CA GLU A 118 5.44 4.78 -13.41
C GLU A 118 4.74 5.98 -14.06
N ALA A 119 5.36 6.58 -15.08
CA ALA A 119 4.75 7.69 -15.84
C ALA A 119 3.43 7.28 -16.50
N ALA A 120 3.36 6.10 -17.13
CA ALA A 120 2.14 5.61 -17.76
C ALA A 120 1.00 5.37 -16.75
N ILE A 121 1.31 4.90 -15.54
CA ILE A 121 0.33 4.76 -14.46
C ILE A 121 -0.14 6.15 -13.99
N GLN A 122 0.79 7.09 -13.82
CA GLN A 122 0.48 8.46 -13.44
C GLN A 122 -0.48 9.13 -14.45
N ASP A 123 -0.19 9.00 -15.75
CA ASP A 123 -1.03 9.52 -16.83
C ASP A 123 -2.43 8.88 -16.83
N ALA A 124 -2.55 7.61 -16.46
CA ALA A 124 -3.86 6.94 -16.35
C ALA A 124 -4.68 7.50 -15.18
N VAL A 125 -4.06 7.70 -14.03
CA VAL A 125 -4.68 8.32 -12.84
C VAL A 125 -5.12 9.75 -13.14
N GLU A 126 -4.24 10.56 -13.73
CA GLU A 126 -4.54 11.95 -14.09
C GLU A 126 -5.67 12.07 -15.10
N ARG A 127 -5.74 11.18 -16.09
CA ARG A 127 -6.87 11.15 -17.03
C ARG A 127 -8.20 10.87 -16.34
N ILE A 128 -8.23 9.96 -15.37
CA ILE A 128 -9.45 9.70 -14.59
C ILE A 128 -9.81 10.94 -13.75
N VAL A 129 -8.85 11.57 -13.07
CA VAL A 129 -9.12 12.80 -12.31
C VAL A 129 -9.64 13.92 -13.21
N ALA A 130 -9.04 14.14 -14.37
CA ALA A 130 -9.47 15.15 -15.34
C ALA A 130 -10.92 14.94 -15.81
N GLN A 131 -11.35 13.68 -15.97
CA GLN A 131 -12.72 13.33 -16.34
C GLN A 131 -13.72 13.60 -15.22
N GLU A 132 -13.38 13.24 -13.98
CA GLU A 132 -14.32 13.29 -12.84
C GLU A 132 -14.27 14.62 -12.06
N ALA A 133 -13.25 15.45 -12.30
CA ALA A 133 -13.02 16.72 -11.63
C ALA A 133 -12.36 17.75 -12.55
N PRO A 134 -13.12 18.36 -13.48
CA PRO A 134 -12.63 19.46 -14.29
C PRO A 134 -12.14 20.61 -13.38
N GLY A 135 -10.93 21.11 -13.61
CA GLY A 135 -10.32 22.15 -12.78
C GLY A 135 -9.44 21.66 -11.63
N TRP A 136 -9.06 20.38 -11.62
CA TRP A 136 -8.00 19.90 -10.72
C TRP A 136 -6.67 20.63 -10.97
N SER A 137 -5.81 20.69 -9.95
CA SER A 137 -4.45 21.21 -10.05
C SER A 137 -3.45 20.29 -9.37
N ARG A 138 -2.17 20.35 -9.75
CA ARG A 138 -1.12 19.60 -9.05
C ARG A 138 -0.55 20.43 -7.91
N THR A 139 -0.44 19.84 -6.73
CA THR A 139 0.25 20.43 -5.57
C THR A 139 1.77 20.41 -5.78
N PRO A 140 2.56 21.22 -5.04
CA PRO A 140 4.03 21.14 -5.07
C PRO A 140 4.58 19.76 -4.72
N ASP A 141 3.85 19.02 -3.90
CA ASP A 141 4.18 17.65 -3.50
C ASP A 141 3.84 16.61 -4.59
N GLY A 142 3.11 16.99 -5.64
CA GLY A 142 2.71 16.09 -6.72
C GLY A 142 1.36 15.39 -6.52
N ASP A 143 0.69 15.60 -5.38
CA ASP A 143 -0.71 15.20 -5.22
C ASP A 143 -1.61 16.00 -6.16
N LEU A 144 -2.74 15.41 -6.58
CA LEU A 144 -3.76 16.09 -7.38
C LEU A 144 -4.79 16.71 -6.43
N SER A 145 -5.04 18.00 -6.56
CA SER A 145 -5.96 18.80 -5.74
C SER A 145 -7.24 19.08 -6.50
N LEU A 146 -8.38 18.75 -5.89
CA LEU A 146 -9.71 18.86 -6.46
C LEU A 146 -10.59 19.73 -5.56
N ASP A 147 -11.67 20.28 -6.11
CA ASP A 147 -12.71 20.98 -5.36
C ASP A 147 -12.15 22.10 -4.46
N GLY A 148 -11.18 22.88 -4.99
CA GLY A 148 -10.52 23.95 -4.24
C GLY A 148 -9.59 23.46 -3.10
N GLY A 149 -9.14 22.21 -3.16
CA GLY A 149 -8.28 21.60 -2.14
C GLY A 149 -9.03 20.82 -1.07
N ALA A 150 -10.35 20.70 -1.18
CA ALA A 150 -11.14 19.89 -0.25
C ALA A 150 -10.86 18.38 -0.39
N THR A 151 -10.53 17.93 -1.60
CA THR A 151 -10.15 16.54 -1.90
C THR A 151 -8.73 16.49 -2.47
N LEU A 152 -7.90 15.59 -1.94
CA LEU A 152 -6.56 15.31 -2.48
C LEU A 152 -6.46 13.87 -3.00
N VAL A 153 -5.80 13.65 -4.13
CA VAL A 153 -5.49 12.32 -4.66
C VAL A 153 -3.98 12.13 -4.64
N SER A 154 -3.51 11.09 -3.96
CA SER A 154 -2.10 10.67 -3.96
C SER A 154 -1.93 9.37 -4.72
N LEU A 155 -0.85 9.26 -5.47
CA LEU A 155 -0.41 8.01 -6.09
C LEU A 155 0.74 7.43 -5.27
N VAL A 156 0.63 6.15 -4.92
CA VAL A 156 1.67 5.38 -4.24
C VAL A 156 2.01 4.18 -5.11
N LEU A 157 3.24 4.14 -5.63
CA LEU A 157 3.72 3.04 -6.45
C LEU A 157 4.70 2.18 -5.63
N TRP A 158 4.49 0.88 -5.63
CA TRP A 158 5.44 -0.05 -5.04
C TRP A 158 6.61 -0.29 -6.00
N SER A 159 7.71 0.41 -5.72
CA SER A 159 8.99 0.24 -6.38
C SER A 159 10.13 0.51 -5.40
N THR A 160 11.32 0.03 -5.74
CA THR A 160 12.55 0.40 -5.05
C THR A 160 13.71 0.58 -6.03
N THR A 161 14.64 1.46 -5.67
CA THR A 161 15.86 1.75 -6.43
C THR A 161 16.98 0.75 -6.16
N ASP A 162 16.76 -0.23 -5.28
CA ASP A 162 17.75 -1.29 -5.05
C ASP A 162 18.09 -2.00 -6.37
N PRO A 163 19.38 -2.28 -6.62
CA PRO A 163 19.80 -2.96 -7.84
C PRO A 163 19.26 -4.39 -7.90
N PRO A 164 19.05 -4.96 -9.10
CA PRO A 164 18.73 -6.38 -9.25
C PRO A 164 19.82 -7.26 -8.64
N THR A 165 19.42 -8.24 -7.83
CA THR A 165 20.29 -9.24 -7.22
C THR A 165 19.53 -10.57 -7.10
N PRO A 166 20.21 -11.73 -7.04
CA PRO A 166 19.54 -13.03 -6.91
C PRO A 166 18.65 -13.15 -5.66
N GLU A 167 18.92 -12.38 -4.61
CA GLU A 167 18.13 -12.41 -3.37
C GLU A 167 16.81 -11.63 -3.47
N LEU A 168 16.65 -10.77 -4.49
CA LEU A 168 15.48 -9.92 -4.65
C LEU A 168 14.60 -10.39 -5.82
N PRO A 169 13.25 -10.34 -5.67
CA PRO A 169 12.34 -10.47 -6.79
C PRO A 169 12.69 -9.55 -7.95
N PRO A 170 12.76 -10.00 -9.21
CA PRO A 170 13.07 -9.11 -10.32
C PRO A 170 11.99 -8.04 -10.55
N GLN A 171 10.71 -8.36 -10.32
CA GLN A 171 9.59 -7.46 -10.58
C GLN A 171 9.42 -6.38 -9.49
N GLN A 172 9.20 -5.13 -9.90
CA GLN A 172 8.90 -3.99 -9.02
C GLN A 172 7.49 -4.11 -8.45
N THR A 173 7.42 -4.61 -7.22
CA THR A 173 6.20 -4.93 -6.46
C THR A 173 6.41 -4.61 -4.98
N LEU A 174 5.34 -4.67 -4.19
CA LEU A 174 5.41 -4.67 -2.73
C LEU A 174 6.38 -5.73 -2.19
N GLU A 175 6.33 -6.95 -2.71
CA GLU A 175 7.21 -8.02 -2.25
C GLU A 175 8.70 -7.68 -2.48
N ARG A 176 9.05 -7.06 -3.61
CA ARG A 176 10.43 -6.59 -3.85
C ARG A 176 10.85 -5.53 -2.84
N LEU A 177 9.98 -4.56 -2.56
CA LEU A 177 10.23 -3.51 -1.57
C LEU A 177 10.52 -4.10 -0.18
N VAL A 178 9.70 -5.05 0.27
CA VAL A 178 9.89 -5.71 1.58
C VAL A 178 11.12 -6.60 1.60
N CYS A 179 11.37 -7.39 0.54
CA CYS A 179 12.60 -8.19 0.44
C CYS A 179 13.86 -7.32 0.45
N ALA A 180 13.82 -6.16 -0.20
CA ALA A 180 14.93 -5.21 -0.19
C ALA A 180 15.22 -4.67 1.21
N ALA A 181 14.19 -4.30 1.97
CA ALA A 181 14.36 -3.87 3.35
C ALA A 181 14.87 -4.99 4.27
N LEU A 182 14.35 -6.21 4.12
CA LEU A 182 14.82 -7.39 4.86
C LEU A 182 16.29 -7.71 4.53
N ARG A 183 16.69 -7.64 3.27
CA ARG A 183 18.08 -7.84 2.83
C ARG A 183 19.01 -6.79 3.42
N ALA A 184 18.63 -5.52 3.42
CA ALA A 184 19.45 -4.46 4.00
C ALA A 184 19.60 -4.61 5.51
N ALA A 185 18.53 -4.94 6.23
CA ALA A 185 18.56 -5.16 7.68
C ALA A 185 19.26 -6.46 8.09
N HIS A 186 19.14 -7.51 7.26
CA HIS A 186 19.58 -8.88 7.57
C HIS A 186 20.17 -9.59 6.34
N PRO A 187 21.37 -9.21 5.89
CA PRO A 187 21.95 -9.73 4.64
C PRO A 187 22.12 -11.25 4.64
N ASP A 188 22.51 -11.85 5.77
CA ASP A 188 22.68 -13.31 5.90
C ASP A 188 21.36 -14.08 5.69
N ARG A 189 20.24 -13.49 6.11
CA ARG A 189 18.91 -14.10 5.92
C ARG A 189 18.51 -14.08 4.46
N ALA A 190 18.74 -12.96 3.78
CA ALA A 190 18.48 -12.84 2.35
C ALA A 190 19.36 -13.77 1.52
N ALA A 191 20.65 -13.91 1.86
CA ALA A 191 21.55 -14.86 1.23
C ALA A 191 21.06 -16.31 1.39
N ALA A 192 20.57 -16.68 2.58
CA ALA A 192 20.00 -18.00 2.83
C ALA A 192 18.71 -18.27 2.00
N VAL A 193 17.83 -17.26 1.85
CA VAL A 193 16.66 -17.35 0.95
C VAL A 193 17.08 -17.52 -0.51
N GLY A 194 18.03 -16.72 -0.98
CA GLY A 194 18.56 -16.82 -2.34
C GLY A 194 19.15 -18.19 -2.63
N ALA A 195 19.97 -18.72 -1.71
CA ALA A 195 20.54 -20.06 -1.82
C ALA A 195 19.47 -21.16 -1.83
N TRP A 196 18.45 -21.04 -0.99
CA TRP A 196 17.33 -22.00 -0.95
C TRP A 196 16.53 -22.01 -2.26
N LEU A 197 16.17 -20.82 -2.77
CA LEU A 197 15.44 -20.70 -4.04
C LEU A 197 16.22 -21.28 -5.22
N ALA A 198 17.54 -21.06 -5.26
CA ALA A 198 18.43 -21.57 -6.30
C ALA A 198 18.67 -23.08 -6.23
N ALA A 199 18.54 -23.69 -5.03
CA ALA A 199 18.77 -25.12 -4.84
C ALA A 199 17.60 -26.03 -5.28
N ARG A 200 16.44 -25.44 -5.60
CA ARG A 200 15.26 -26.21 -6.06
C ARG A 200 15.57 -26.91 -7.39
N ARG A 201 15.21 -28.19 -7.52
CA ARG A 201 15.29 -28.92 -8.80
C ARG A 201 14.02 -28.69 -9.60
N ASP A 202 14.17 -28.29 -10.86
CA ASP A 202 13.08 -27.98 -11.79
C ASP A 202 11.96 -27.08 -11.20
N PRO A 203 12.30 -26.00 -10.46
CA PRO A 203 11.28 -25.14 -9.89
C PRO A 203 10.52 -24.39 -11.00
N PRO A 204 9.25 -24.04 -10.77
CA PRO A 204 8.65 -22.97 -11.55
C PRO A 204 9.49 -21.68 -11.38
N PRO A 205 9.45 -20.75 -12.34
CA PRO A 205 10.11 -19.45 -12.20
C PRO A 205 9.69 -18.78 -10.90
N ALA A 206 10.67 -18.30 -10.13
CA ALA A 206 10.40 -17.67 -8.85
C ALA A 206 9.59 -16.38 -9.03
N THR A 207 8.36 -16.37 -8.53
CA THR A 207 7.53 -15.16 -8.49
C THR A 207 7.96 -14.25 -7.33
N PRO A 208 7.60 -12.95 -7.34
CA PRO A 208 7.89 -12.06 -6.21
C PRO A 208 7.39 -12.59 -4.87
N LYS A 209 6.24 -13.25 -4.88
CA LYS A 209 5.64 -13.89 -3.71
C LYS A 209 6.49 -15.01 -3.13
N GLU A 210 7.19 -15.78 -3.95
CA GLU A 210 8.03 -16.87 -3.46
C GLU A 210 9.20 -16.37 -2.63
N HIS A 211 9.81 -15.23 -2.99
CA HIS A 211 10.85 -14.61 -2.15
C HIS A 211 10.27 -14.14 -0.81
N ALA A 212 9.16 -13.39 -0.83
CA ALA A 212 8.53 -12.87 0.37
C ALA A 212 8.06 -14.00 1.31
N TRP A 213 7.44 -15.05 0.76
CA TRP A 213 7.01 -16.22 1.52
C TRP A 213 8.18 -17.03 2.06
N SER A 214 9.31 -17.07 1.38
CA SER A 214 10.53 -17.73 1.90
C SER A 214 11.09 -16.99 3.11
N HIS A 215 11.12 -15.66 3.06
CA HIS A 215 11.45 -14.86 4.24
C HIS A 215 10.44 -15.08 5.39
N MET A 216 9.15 -15.10 5.07
CA MET A 216 8.10 -15.36 6.05
C MET A 216 8.29 -16.74 6.70
N ALA A 217 8.45 -17.80 5.91
CA ALA A 217 8.62 -19.17 6.40
C ALA A 217 9.92 -19.37 7.20
N GLY A 218 11.01 -18.66 6.87
CA GLY A 218 12.30 -18.83 7.55
C GLY A 218 12.40 -18.13 8.90
N TRP A 219 11.91 -16.88 9.02
CA TRP A 219 12.13 -16.04 10.21
C TRP A 219 10.86 -15.48 10.83
N TYR A 220 9.71 -15.67 10.17
CA TYR A 220 8.41 -15.20 10.64
C TYR A 220 7.39 -16.35 10.62
N ALA A 221 7.84 -17.60 10.82
CA ALA A 221 7.02 -18.80 10.64
C ALA A 221 5.78 -18.86 11.56
N ALA A 222 5.81 -18.16 12.70
CA ALA A 222 4.69 -18.04 13.62
C ALA A 222 3.61 -17.04 13.15
N HIS A 223 3.87 -16.31 12.07
CA HIS A 223 3.03 -15.25 11.55
C HIS A 223 2.40 -15.69 10.22
N GLY A 224 1.07 -15.66 10.13
CA GLY A 224 0.37 -15.78 8.84
C GLY A 224 0.62 -14.54 7.96
N CYS A 225 0.20 -14.57 6.70
CA CYS A 225 0.46 -13.50 5.73
C CYS A 225 0.10 -12.10 6.25
N ASP A 226 -1.02 -11.96 6.96
CA ASP A 226 -1.44 -10.66 7.52
C ASP A 226 -0.47 -10.19 8.60
N ASP A 227 -0.14 -11.03 9.59
CA ASP A 227 0.72 -10.65 10.72
C ASP A 227 2.21 -10.58 10.32
N PHE A 228 2.62 -11.23 9.23
CA PHE A 228 3.97 -11.06 8.67
C PHE A 228 4.27 -9.59 8.38
N TYR A 229 3.33 -8.88 7.74
CA TYR A 229 3.52 -7.47 7.43
C TYR A 229 3.47 -6.57 8.67
N HIS A 230 2.78 -6.96 9.75
CA HIS A 230 2.94 -6.29 11.03
C HIS A 230 4.33 -6.54 11.64
N ALA A 231 4.81 -7.78 11.57
CA ALA A 231 6.09 -8.18 12.17
C ALA A 231 7.29 -7.47 11.53
N VAL A 232 7.27 -7.21 10.22
CA VAL A 232 8.34 -6.41 9.57
C VAL A 232 8.38 -4.97 10.07
N TRP A 233 7.24 -4.40 10.47
CA TRP A 233 7.18 -3.05 11.06
C TRP A 233 7.55 -3.03 12.54
N ARG A 234 7.31 -4.12 13.27
CA ARG A 234 7.75 -4.28 14.67
C ARG A 234 9.25 -4.49 14.80
N ALA A 235 9.91 -5.00 13.76
CA ALA A 235 11.35 -5.20 13.73
C ALA A 235 12.08 -3.87 13.41
N PRO A 236 12.75 -3.21 14.37
CA PRO A 236 13.20 -1.82 14.19
C PRO A 236 14.18 -1.62 13.02
N ALA A 237 15.09 -2.57 12.80
CA ALA A 237 16.04 -2.51 11.69
C ALA A 237 15.35 -2.60 10.32
N VAL A 238 14.35 -3.48 10.19
CA VAL A 238 13.58 -3.63 8.94
C VAL A 238 12.68 -2.42 8.70
N ALA A 239 12.03 -1.92 9.76
CA ALA A 239 11.19 -0.73 9.69
C ALA A 239 11.97 0.52 9.23
N ALA A 240 13.21 0.70 9.73
CA ALA A 240 14.06 1.81 9.30
C ALA A 240 14.38 1.74 7.80
N GLU A 241 14.69 0.55 7.30
CA GLU A 241 14.96 0.30 5.87
C GLU A 241 13.73 0.48 4.98
N LEU A 242 12.55 0.09 5.47
CA LEU A 242 11.27 0.35 4.80
C LEU A 242 10.98 1.86 4.73
N GLU A 243 11.11 2.59 5.84
CA GLU A 243 10.87 4.04 5.88
C GLU A 243 11.78 4.81 4.94
N ALA A 244 13.06 4.41 4.83
CA ALA A 244 13.99 5.02 3.90
C ALA A 244 13.50 4.90 2.44
N ARG A 245 13.06 3.71 2.03
CA ARG A 245 12.56 3.44 0.67
C ARG A 245 11.21 4.11 0.41
N LEU A 246 10.29 4.06 1.37
CA LEU A 246 8.98 4.72 1.28
C LEU A 246 9.10 6.26 1.26
N ARG A 247 10.14 6.81 1.89
CA ARG A 247 10.46 8.24 1.77
C ARG A 247 10.94 8.57 0.35
N ALA A 248 11.83 7.74 -0.20
CA ALA A 248 12.36 7.94 -1.55
C ALA A 248 11.27 7.85 -2.64
N SER A 249 10.27 6.97 -2.48
CA SER A 249 9.14 6.86 -3.41
C SER A 249 8.02 7.88 -3.16
N GLY A 250 8.11 8.70 -2.10
CA GLY A 250 7.05 9.63 -1.70
C GLY A 250 5.86 8.99 -0.97
N ALA A 251 5.81 7.65 -0.85
CA ALA A 251 4.75 6.93 -0.17
C ALA A 251 4.58 7.37 1.29
N LEU A 252 5.69 7.63 2.01
CA LEU A 252 5.66 8.05 3.42
C LEU A 252 4.91 9.37 3.61
N ARG A 253 5.04 10.31 2.67
CA ARG A 253 4.30 11.58 2.72
C ARG A 253 2.80 11.36 2.52
N ALA A 254 2.42 10.55 1.54
CA ALA A 254 1.02 10.23 1.27
C ALA A 254 0.35 9.58 2.51
N ALA A 255 1.06 8.67 3.18
CA ALA A 255 0.59 8.01 4.39
C ALA A 255 0.48 8.98 5.59
N ALA A 256 1.49 9.82 5.83
CA ALA A 256 1.44 10.82 6.91
C ALA A 256 0.28 11.82 6.71
N ALA A 257 0.00 12.21 5.47
CA ALA A 257 -1.10 13.10 5.14
C ALA A 257 -2.51 12.47 5.32
N LEU A 258 -2.60 11.16 5.63
CA LEU A 258 -3.85 10.52 6.03
C LEU A 258 -4.34 11.02 7.41
N ASP A 259 -3.45 11.52 8.26
CA ASP A 259 -3.82 12.16 9.53
C ASP A 259 -3.60 13.69 9.52
N GLY A 260 -3.39 14.28 8.34
CA GLY A 260 -3.19 15.74 8.14
C GLY A 260 -4.46 16.56 8.18
#